data_AF-A0A955AWR0-F1
#
_entry.id   AF-A0A955AWR0-F1
#
_cell.length_a   1.000
_cell.length_b   1.000
_cell.length_c   1.000
_cell.angle_alpha   90.00
_cell.angle_beta   90.00
_cell.angle_gamma   90.00
#
_symmetry.space_group_name_H-M   'P 1'
#
loop_
_entity.id
_entity.type
_entity.pdbx_description
1 polymer ?
#
loop_
_entity_poly.entity_id
_entity_poly.type
_entity_poly.pdbx_seq_one_letter_code
_entity_poly.pdbx_strand_id
1 'polypeptide(L)'
;MTIGRFLRFFALGLALIVPLNSAQAQWDSLVGRVPRGANTIALFDVQKILASPVAKNEEWSTKFDRMYASGLTSIPPGTNRVLLASQVDLEFMEPIWEVGLVESNSPVPLASVARTHGGTLDEVSGLSAVALPDDSVIVSFDAKTVGAMSPGNRQEVGRWIRAGENNPLSAYLAEGVRFATSGTPIIIALDLQDVVTPVEIRRKLEE
;
A
#
# COMPACT_ATOMS: atom_id res chain seq x y z
N MET A 1 -5.15 66.27 7.24
CA MET A 1 -4.63 67.25 8.23
C MET A 1 -5.12 66.76 9.59
N THR A 2 -4.38 66.22 10.56
CA THR A 2 -2.95 66.08 10.95
C THR A 2 -2.92 64.98 12.04
N ILE A 3 -2.13 63.89 11.97
CA ILE A 3 -0.71 63.68 12.36
C ILE A 3 -0.45 63.35 13.85
N GLY A 4 0.32 62.27 14.07
CA GLY A 4 1.08 61.94 15.31
C GLY A 4 0.97 60.45 15.69
N ARG A 5 1.71 59.47 15.13
CA ARG A 5 3.16 59.14 15.21
C ARG A 5 3.77 59.14 16.63
N PHE A 6 3.80 57.94 17.25
CA PHE A 6 4.87 57.41 18.12
C PHE A 6 4.96 55.90 17.78
N LEU A 7 5.95 55.41 17.00
CA LEU A 7 7.24 54.85 17.47
C LEU A 7 7.09 53.96 18.73
N ARG A 8 7.58 52.72 18.85
CA ARG A 8 8.38 51.82 17.99
C ARG A 8 8.62 50.51 18.82
N PHE A 9 8.73 49.38 18.13
CA PHE A 9 9.41 48.12 18.53
C PHE A 9 8.94 47.31 19.76
N PHE A 10 8.23 46.20 19.51
CA PHE A 10 8.56 44.93 20.17
C PHE A 10 8.48 43.77 19.16
N ALA A 11 9.42 42.85 19.30
CA ALA A 11 9.90 41.91 18.31
C ALA A 11 8.97 40.70 18.06
N LEU A 12 8.97 40.28 16.78
CA LEU A 12 9.27 38.92 16.32
C LEU A 12 8.73 37.75 17.16
N GLY A 13 7.72 37.06 16.62
CA GLY A 13 7.23 35.79 17.14
C GLY A 13 6.18 35.15 16.26
N LEU A 14 6.30 35.28 14.93
CA LEU A 14 5.44 34.53 14.01
C LEU A 14 6.01 33.11 13.91
N ALA A 15 5.55 32.23 14.81
CA ALA A 15 5.78 30.80 14.69
C ALA A 15 5.19 30.36 13.33
N LEU A 16 6.06 30.04 12.38
CA LEU A 16 5.69 29.23 11.23
C LEU A 16 5.20 27.89 11.77
N ILE A 17 3.88 27.74 11.88
CA ILE A 17 3.25 26.43 11.93
C ILE A 17 3.42 25.87 10.52
N VAL A 18 4.58 25.28 10.25
CA VAL A 18 4.73 24.39 9.10
C VAL A 18 3.81 23.22 9.42
N PRO A 19 2.77 22.94 8.61
CA PRO A 19 2.05 21.69 8.78
C PRO A 19 3.10 20.60 8.64
N LEU A 20 3.34 19.86 9.72
CA LEU A 20 3.92 18.54 9.64
C LEU A 20 2.97 17.75 8.73
N ASN A 21 3.21 17.80 7.43
CA ASN A 21 2.74 16.76 6.53
C ASN A 21 3.47 15.51 7.02
N SER A 22 2.85 14.84 7.98
CA SER A 22 3.35 13.62 8.56
C SER A 22 3.52 12.66 7.40
N ALA A 23 4.74 12.45 6.95
CA ALA A 23 5.04 11.40 5.98
C ALA A 23 4.55 10.03 6.50
N GLN A 24 4.32 9.92 7.82
CA GLN A 24 3.68 8.79 8.49
C GLN A 24 2.21 8.61 8.08
N ALA A 25 1.44 9.70 7.98
CA ALA A 25 0.03 9.67 7.57
C ALA A 25 -0.18 9.21 6.12
N GLN A 26 0.90 9.13 5.33
CA GLN A 26 0.86 8.73 3.92
C GLN A 26 0.62 7.25 3.70
N TRP A 27 1.05 6.42 4.65
CA TRP A 27 0.92 4.96 4.56
C TRP A 27 -0.08 4.40 5.56
N ASP A 28 -0.42 5.14 6.61
CA ASP A 28 -1.31 4.69 7.70
C ASP A 28 -2.65 4.14 7.18
N SER A 29 -3.25 4.77 6.16
CA SER A 29 -4.51 4.30 5.56
C SER A 29 -4.39 2.92 4.91
N LEU A 30 -3.31 2.68 4.16
CA LEU A 30 -3.06 1.40 3.52
C LEU A 30 -2.60 0.35 4.54
N VAL A 31 -1.70 0.72 5.44
CA VAL A 31 -1.14 -0.17 6.46
C VAL A 31 -2.23 -0.66 7.42
N GLY A 32 -3.15 0.22 7.83
CA GLY A 32 -4.27 -0.20 8.69
C GLY A 32 -5.16 -1.25 8.03
N ARG A 33 -5.25 -1.26 6.69
CA ARG A 33 -6.04 -2.23 5.92
C ARG A 33 -5.32 -3.55 5.67
N VAL A 34 -4.08 -3.74 6.10
CA VAL A 34 -3.42 -5.03 5.95
C VAL A 34 -4.16 -6.09 6.79
N PRO A 35 -4.53 -7.26 6.21
CA PRO A 35 -5.13 -8.32 6.99
C PRO A 35 -4.22 -8.78 8.14
N ARG A 36 -4.84 -9.25 9.23
CA ARG A 36 -4.08 -9.83 10.34
C ARG A 36 -3.28 -11.04 9.88
N GLY A 37 -2.11 -11.22 10.48
CA GLY A 37 -1.25 -12.37 10.19
C GLY A 37 -0.28 -12.15 9.03
N ALA A 38 -0.22 -10.95 8.44
CA ALA A 38 0.81 -10.60 7.48
C ALA A 38 2.21 -10.84 8.09
N ASN A 39 3.04 -11.61 7.40
CA ASN A 39 4.46 -11.77 7.72
C ASN A 39 5.37 -11.20 6.62
N THR A 40 4.79 -10.74 5.51
CA THR A 40 5.52 -10.12 4.40
C THR A 40 4.80 -8.86 3.94
N ILE A 41 5.57 -7.81 3.64
CA ILE A 41 5.07 -6.60 2.98
C ILE A 41 6.01 -6.12 1.89
N ALA A 42 5.47 -5.51 0.84
CA ALA A 42 6.21 -4.72 -0.13
C ALA A 42 5.49 -3.39 -0.37
N LEU A 43 6.21 -2.28 -0.24
CA LEU A 43 5.68 -0.93 -0.42
C LEU A 43 6.35 -0.28 -1.62
N PHE A 44 5.54 0.29 -2.50
CA PHE A 44 5.98 0.99 -3.70
C PHE A 44 5.39 2.40 -3.71
N ASP A 45 6.24 3.40 -3.54
CA ASP A 45 5.90 4.80 -3.80
C ASP A 45 6.00 5.05 -5.30
N VAL A 46 4.91 4.76 -6.02
CA VAL A 46 4.86 4.80 -7.49
C VAL A 46 5.21 6.19 -8.02
N GLN A 47 4.78 7.25 -7.32
CA GLN A 47 5.15 8.61 -7.71
C GLN A 47 6.67 8.84 -7.65
N LYS A 48 7.32 8.46 -6.55
CA LYS A 48 8.77 8.60 -6.43
C LYS A 48 9.52 7.71 -7.43
N ILE A 49 9.04 6.49 -7.66
CA ILE A 49 9.61 5.58 -8.66
C ILE A 49 9.57 6.22 -10.05
N LEU A 50 8.40 6.70 -10.50
CA LEU A 50 8.23 7.31 -11.81
C LEU A 50 8.94 8.68 -11.93
N ALA A 51 9.16 9.37 -10.81
CA ALA A 51 9.93 10.62 -10.80
C ALA A 51 11.45 10.41 -10.88
N SER A 52 11.94 9.18 -10.71
CA SER A 52 13.38 8.87 -10.71
C SER A 52 14.04 9.12 -12.07
N PRO A 53 15.36 9.41 -12.12
CA PRO A 53 16.07 9.63 -13.37
C PRO A 53 15.96 8.45 -14.34
N VAL A 54 16.06 7.21 -13.83
CA VAL A 54 15.94 6.01 -14.66
C VAL A 54 14.54 5.87 -15.26
N ALA A 55 13.48 6.10 -14.47
CA ALA A 55 12.11 5.99 -14.96
C ALA A 55 11.78 7.03 -16.03
N LYS A 56 12.34 8.22 -15.92
CA LYS A 56 12.21 9.29 -16.93
C LYS A 56 12.97 8.95 -18.21
N ASN A 57 14.23 8.52 -18.08
CA ASN A 57 15.06 8.15 -19.23
C ASN A 57 14.47 6.96 -20.00
N GLU A 58 13.83 6.05 -19.30
CA GLU A 58 13.24 4.84 -19.85
C GLU A 58 11.73 4.97 -20.16
N GLU A 59 11.16 6.17 -20.02
CA GLU A 59 9.74 6.46 -20.30
C GLU A 59 8.75 5.50 -19.60
N TRP A 60 9.02 5.15 -18.34
CA TRP A 60 8.23 4.15 -17.62
C TRP A 60 6.76 4.52 -17.47
N SER A 61 6.43 5.81 -17.31
CA SER A 61 5.02 6.25 -17.25
C SER A 61 4.24 5.85 -18.51
N THR A 62 4.80 6.16 -19.69
CA THR A 62 4.17 5.83 -20.98
C THR A 62 4.09 4.32 -21.21
N LYS A 63 5.13 3.57 -20.79
CA LYS A 63 5.11 2.10 -20.86
C LYS A 63 4.02 1.52 -19.94
N PHE A 64 3.91 2.05 -18.72
CA PHE A 64 2.92 1.62 -17.73
C PHE A 64 1.48 1.87 -18.20
N ASP A 65 1.18 3.05 -18.73
CA ASP A 65 -0.15 3.38 -19.28
C ASP A 65 -0.54 2.43 -20.42
N ARG A 66 0.43 2.08 -21.29
CA ARG A 66 0.20 1.10 -22.38
C ARG A 66 -0.08 -0.29 -21.84
N MET A 67 0.66 -0.74 -20.83
CA MET A 67 0.44 -2.05 -20.20
C MET A 67 -0.94 -2.13 -19.54
N TYR A 68 -1.40 -1.06 -18.91
CA TYR A 68 -2.74 -1.02 -18.33
C TYR A 68 -3.82 -1.05 -19.42
N ALA A 69 -3.67 -0.23 -20.46
CA ALA A 69 -4.60 -0.21 -21.60
C ALA A 69 -4.69 -1.56 -22.32
N SER A 70 -3.61 -2.35 -22.32
CA SER A 70 -3.60 -3.71 -22.87
C SER A 70 -4.06 -4.80 -21.89
N GLY A 71 -4.39 -4.46 -20.64
CA GLY A 71 -4.77 -5.41 -19.60
C GLY A 71 -3.61 -6.25 -19.03
N LEU A 72 -2.35 -5.88 -19.28
CA LEU A 72 -1.15 -6.58 -18.78
C LEU A 72 -0.78 -6.20 -17.33
N THR A 73 -1.36 -5.14 -16.80
CA THR A 73 -1.26 -4.77 -15.38
C THR A 73 -2.63 -4.37 -14.85
N SER A 74 -2.93 -4.76 -13.63
CA SER A 74 -4.16 -4.38 -12.91
C SER A 74 -4.00 -3.10 -12.10
N ILE A 75 -2.80 -2.49 -12.09
CA ILE A 75 -2.53 -1.26 -11.37
C ILE A 75 -2.92 -0.07 -12.28
N PRO A 76 -3.90 0.75 -11.89
CA PRO A 76 -4.41 1.83 -12.73
C PRO A 76 -3.41 2.99 -12.89
N PRO A 77 -3.48 3.73 -14.01
CA PRO A 77 -2.78 5.01 -14.17
C PRO A 77 -3.14 5.98 -13.05
N GLY A 78 -2.19 6.83 -12.66
CA GLY A 78 -2.39 7.77 -11.55
C GLY A 78 -2.32 7.15 -10.15
N THR A 79 -1.88 5.89 -10.04
CA THR A 79 -1.56 5.26 -8.76
C THR A 79 -0.46 6.04 -8.04
N ASN A 80 -0.68 6.36 -6.77
CA ASN A 80 0.29 7.01 -5.91
C ASN A 80 1.17 5.98 -5.20
N ARG A 81 0.51 4.97 -4.63
CA ARG A 81 1.12 3.99 -3.74
C ARG A 81 0.51 2.62 -3.98
N VAL A 82 1.37 1.61 -3.87
CA VAL A 82 0.97 0.21 -3.84
C VAL A 82 1.57 -0.41 -2.58
N LEU A 83 0.75 -1.11 -1.82
CA LEU A 83 1.18 -1.95 -0.71
C LEU A 83 0.75 -3.38 -1.03
N LEU A 84 1.72 -4.28 -1.15
CA LEU A 84 1.48 -5.71 -1.17
C LEU A 84 1.73 -6.26 0.23
N ALA A 85 0.88 -7.17 0.67
CA ALA A 85 1.09 -7.90 1.92
C ALA A 85 0.64 -9.34 1.76
N SER A 86 1.28 -10.25 2.47
CA SER A 86 0.90 -11.65 2.45
C SER A 86 1.15 -12.31 3.80
N GLN A 87 0.41 -13.40 4.03
CA GLN A 87 0.81 -14.41 4.98
C GLN A 87 1.40 -15.57 4.18
N VAL A 88 2.70 -15.76 4.31
CA VAL A 88 3.45 -16.84 3.66
C VAL A 88 3.66 -17.96 4.66
N ASP A 89 3.33 -19.19 4.27
CA ASP A 89 3.87 -20.37 4.94
C ASP A 89 5.36 -20.47 4.58
N LEU A 90 6.23 -20.19 5.55
CA LEU A 90 7.68 -20.13 5.32
C LEU A 90 8.35 -21.50 5.33
N GLU A 91 7.64 -22.56 5.74
CA GLU A 91 8.12 -23.94 5.61
C GLU A 91 8.04 -24.37 4.14
N PHE A 92 6.91 -24.08 3.48
CA PHE A 92 6.67 -24.47 2.08
C PHE A 92 6.93 -23.36 1.06
N MET A 93 7.17 -22.13 1.52
CA MET A 93 7.30 -20.93 0.70
C MET A 93 6.06 -20.66 -0.16
N GLU A 94 4.87 -20.94 0.38
CA GLU A 94 3.58 -20.76 -0.31
C GLU A 94 2.75 -19.66 0.37
N PRO A 95 2.13 -18.74 -0.38
CA PRO A 95 1.22 -17.77 0.20
C PRO A 95 -0.09 -18.46 0.64
N ILE A 96 -0.46 -18.27 1.91
CA ILE A 96 -1.81 -18.62 2.41
C ILE A 96 -2.83 -17.62 1.84
N TRP A 97 -2.47 -16.35 1.84
CA TRP A 97 -3.18 -15.29 1.15
C TRP A 97 -2.23 -14.15 0.80
N GLU A 98 -2.60 -13.39 -0.21
CA GLU A 98 -1.94 -12.18 -0.68
C GLU A 98 -2.98 -11.07 -0.82
N VAL A 99 -2.60 -9.85 -0.48
CA VAL A 99 -3.37 -8.65 -0.78
C VAL A 99 -2.54 -7.61 -1.50
N GLY A 100 -3.16 -6.95 -2.46
CA GLY A 100 -2.64 -5.74 -3.08
C GLY A 100 -3.55 -4.56 -2.75
N LEU A 101 -3.01 -3.53 -2.12
CA LEU A 101 -3.71 -2.30 -1.75
C LEU A 101 -3.16 -1.16 -2.60
N VAL A 102 -4.06 -0.43 -3.26
CA VAL A 102 -3.72 0.65 -4.19
C VAL A 102 -4.39 1.94 -3.73
N GLU A 103 -3.59 2.99 -3.58
CA GLU A 103 -4.08 4.36 -3.42
C GLU A 103 -3.81 5.14 -4.71
N SER A 104 -4.87 5.74 -5.28
CA SER A 104 -4.82 6.52 -6.51
C SER A 104 -5.08 8.01 -6.27
N ASN A 105 -4.62 8.87 -7.18
CA ASN A 105 -4.99 10.28 -7.19
C ASN A 105 -6.43 10.53 -7.71
N SER A 106 -7.01 9.55 -8.40
CA SER A 106 -8.31 9.62 -9.08
C SER A 106 -9.19 8.43 -8.71
N PRO A 107 -10.53 8.55 -8.84
CA PRO A 107 -11.41 7.45 -8.52
C PRO A 107 -11.15 6.20 -9.35
N VAL A 108 -11.25 5.01 -8.74
CA VAL A 108 -11.09 3.71 -9.42
C VAL A 108 -12.47 3.10 -9.71
N PRO A 109 -13.03 3.24 -10.92
CA PRO A 109 -14.35 2.72 -11.23
C PRO A 109 -14.31 1.18 -11.41
N LEU A 110 -14.83 0.44 -10.43
CA LEU A 110 -14.86 -1.03 -10.45
C LEU A 110 -15.56 -1.62 -11.68
N ALA A 111 -16.57 -0.94 -12.24
CA ALA A 111 -17.19 -1.36 -13.50
C ALA A 111 -16.21 -1.35 -14.67
N SER A 112 -15.22 -0.44 -14.68
CA SER A 112 -14.16 -0.45 -15.68
C SER A 112 -13.20 -1.60 -15.44
N VAL A 113 -12.83 -1.85 -14.18
CA VAL A 113 -11.96 -2.98 -13.80
C VAL A 113 -12.58 -4.31 -14.23
N ALA A 114 -13.86 -4.53 -13.91
CA ALA A 114 -14.60 -5.72 -14.33
C ALA A 114 -14.58 -5.90 -15.85
N ARG A 115 -14.79 -4.84 -16.63
CA ARG A 115 -14.72 -4.92 -18.11
C ARG A 115 -13.33 -5.21 -18.63
N THR A 116 -12.30 -4.55 -18.09
CA THR A 116 -10.91 -4.71 -18.55
C THR A 116 -10.36 -6.11 -18.24
N HIS A 117 -10.71 -6.68 -17.08
CA HIS A 117 -10.15 -7.94 -16.60
C HIS A 117 -11.13 -9.13 -16.69
N GLY A 118 -12.29 -8.96 -17.33
CA GLY A 118 -13.29 -10.03 -17.47
C GLY A 118 -13.95 -10.46 -16.15
N GLY A 119 -13.99 -9.55 -15.18
CA GLY A 119 -14.57 -9.78 -13.85
C GLY A 119 -16.08 -9.59 -13.79
N THR A 120 -16.67 -10.03 -12.68
CA THR A 120 -18.09 -9.86 -12.37
C THR A 120 -18.26 -8.91 -11.19
N LEU A 121 -19.12 -7.91 -11.33
CA LEU A 121 -19.48 -7.00 -10.24
C LEU A 121 -20.21 -7.75 -9.13
N ASP A 122 -19.92 -7.37 -7.89
CA ASP A 122 -20.37 -8.06 -6.70
C ASP A 122 -20.44 -7.08 -5.50
N GLU A 123 -20.94 -7.56 -4.37
CA GLU A 123 -20.90 -6.87 -3.08
C GLU A 123 -20.47 -7.84 -1.97
N VAL A 124 -19.39 -7.51 -1.26
CA VAL A 124 -18.88 -8.32 -0.14
C VAL A 124 -18.92 -7.47 1.12
N SER A 125 -19.66 -7.93 2.13
CA SER A 125 -19.79 -7.22 3.43
C SER A 125 -20.18 -5.75 3.30
N GLY A 126 -21.04 -5.41 2.34
CA GLY A 126 -21.52 -4.05 2.11
C GLY A 126 -20.58 -3.14 1.30
N LEU A 127 -19.44 -3.66 0.83
CA LEU A 127 -18.56 -2.94 -0.10
C LEU A 127 -18.70 -3.49 -1.51
N SER A 128 -18.71 -2.57 -2.48
CA SER A 128 -18.65 -2.91 -3.90
C SER A 128 -17.37 -3.70 -4.19
N ALA A 129 -17.51 -4.77 -4.96
CA ALA A 129 -16.44 -5.69 -5.28
C ALA A 129 -16.48 -6.14 -6.75
N VAL A 130 -15.38 -6.75 -7.21
CA VAL A 130 -15.25 -7.43 -8.49
C VAL A 130 -14.59 -8.78 -8.24
N ALA A 131 -15.28 -9.87 -8.58
CA ALA A 131 -14.67 -11.19 -8.65
C ALA A 131 -13.98 -11.35 -10.00
N LEU A 132 -12.70 -11.70 -10.00
CA LEU A 132 -11.90 -11.89 -11.21
C LEU A 132 -11.76 -13.38 -11.59
N PRO A 133 -11.49 -13.70 -12.87
CA PRO A 133 -11.32 -15.08 -13.33
C PRO A 133 -10.10 -15.82 -12.74
N ASP A 134 -9.12 -15.08 -12.21
CA ASP A 134 -7.87 -15.60 -11.64
C ASP A 134 -7.99 -15.97 -10.16
N ASP A 135 -9.22 -16.17 -9.67
CA ASP A 135 -9.53 -16.42 -8.26
C ASP A 135 -9.03 -15.30 -7.34
N SER A 136 -9.20 -14.05 -7.76
CA SER A 136 -9.00 -12.88 -6.88
C SER A 136 -10.27 -12.04 -6.76
N VAL A 137 -10.39 -11.30 -5.67
CA VAL A 137 -11.51 -10.37 -5.43
C VAL A 137 -10.96 -8.98 -5.17
N ILE A 138 -11.41 -8.02 -5.98
CA ILE A 138 -11.14 -6.59 -5.80
C ILE A 138 -12.27 -5.96 -5.00
N VAL A 139 -11.95 -5.10 -4.04
CA VAL A 139 -12.89 -4.39 -3.17
C VAL A 139 -12.58 -2.89 -3.21
N SER A 140 -13.62 -2.05 -3.22
CA SER A 140 -13.48 -0.60 -3.07
C SER A 140 -13.70 -0.21 -1.61
N PHE A 141 -12.65 0.28 -0.96
CA PHE A 141 -12.73 0.79 0.42
C PHE A 141 -13.22 2.23 0.45
N ASP A 142 -12.80 3.02 -0.54
CA ASP A 142 -13.31 4.35 -0.81
C ASP A 142 -13.15 4.66 -2.32
N ALA A 143 -13.43 5.89 -2.73
CA ALA A 143 -13.36 6.28 -4.14
C ALA A 143 -11.96 6.08 -4.76
N LYS A 144 -10.89 6.27 -3.98
CA LYS A 144 -9.49 6.30 -4.43
C LYS A 144 -8.65 5.14 -3.89
N THR A 145 -9.21 4.33 -2.99
CA THR A 145 -8.54 3.17 -2.38
C THR A 145 -9.25 1.88 -2.76
N VAL A 146 -8.52 0.99 -3.42
CA VAL A 146 -8.99 -0.37 -3.72
C VAL A 146 -8.03 -1.40 -3.15
N GLY A 147 -8.57 -2.56 -2.79
CA GLY A 147 -7.79 -3.72 -2.42
C GLY A 147 -8.12 -4.90 -3.31
N ALA A 148 -7.16 -5.78 -3.54
CA ALA A 148 -7.34 -7.08 -4.16
C ALA A 148 -6.87 -8.14 -3.17
N MET A 149 -7.56 -9.28 -3.09
CA MET A 149 -7.15 -10.44 -2.31
C MET A 149 -7.15 -11.69 -3.18
N SER A 150 -6.11 -12.51 -3.01
CA SER A 150 -5.99 -13.86 -3.57
C SER A 150 -5.54 -14.83 -2.47
N PRO A 151 -6.08 -16.06 -2.39
CA PRO A 151 -7.25 -16.54 -3.11
C PRO A 151 -8.51 -15.71 -2.80
N GLY A 152 -9.44 -15.67 -3.75
CA GLY A 152 -10.67 -14.89 -3.75
C GLY A 152 -11.75 -15.44 -2.82
N ASN A 153 -11.34 -16.08 -1.72
CA ASN A 153 -12.24 -16.69 -0.76
C ASN A 153 -13.17 -15.63 -0.15
N ARG A 154 -14.44 -15.67 -0.54
CA ARG A 154 -15.45 -14.68 -0.12
C ARG A 154 -15.55 -14.51 1.39
N GLN A 155 -15.37 -15.58 2.16
CA GLN A 155 -15.43 -15.51 3.62
C GLN A 155 -14.22 -14.74 4.18
N GLU A 156 -13.02 -15.01 3.67
CA GLU A 156 -11.79 -14.30 4.06
C GLU A 156 -11.82 -12.83 3.63
N VAL A 157 -12.25 -12.54 2.40
CA VAL A 157 -12.46 -11.15 1.94
C VAL A 157 -13.44 -10.43 2.85
N GLY A 158 -14.54 -11.08 3.24
CA GLY A 158 -15.50 -10.51 4.17
C GLY A 158 -14.92 -10.28 5.57
N ARG A 159 -14.06 -11.17 6.07
CA ARG A 159 -13.37 -11.00 7.37
C ARG A 159 -12.39 -9.82 7.31
N TRP A 160 -11.65 -9.71 6.21
CA TRP A 160 -10.73 -8.61 5.95
C TRP A 160 -11.45 -7.25 5.97
N ILE A 161 -12.56 -7.12 5.24
CA ILE A 161 -13.36 -5.87 5.21
C ILE A 161 -13.84 -5.50 6.62
N ARG A 162 -14.37 -6.48 7.38
CA ARG A 162 -14.89 -6.23 8.73
C ARG A 162 -13.81 -5.93 9.77
N ALA A 163 -12.57 -6.39 9.54
CA ALA A 163 -11.46 -6.10 10.45
C ALA A 163 -11.10 -4.60 10.46
N GLY A 164 -11.40 -3.87 9.39
CA GLY A 164 -11.17 -2.44 9.28
C GLY A 164 -9.68 -2.07 9.33
N GLU A 165 -9.37 -0.91 9.90
CA GLU A 165 -8.01 -0.33 9.90
C GLU A 165 -7.14 -0.72 11.12
N ASN A 166 -7.66 -1.55 12.03
CA ASN A 166 -7.05 -1.79 13.34
C ASN A 166 -6.37 -3.16 13.43
N ASN A 167 -5.41 -3.38 12.54
CA ASN A 167 -4.63 -4.62 12.47
C ASN A 167 -3.14 -4.29 12.57
N PRO A 168 -2.55 -4.33 13.78
CA PRO A 168 -1.14 -3.98 13.93
C PRO A 168 -0.25 -5.01 13.24
N LEU A 169 0.73 -4.52 12.48
CA LEU A 169 1.82 -5.32 11.95
C LEU A 169 2.75 -5.78 13.08
N SER A 170 3.59 -6.78 12.82
CA SER A 170 4.70 -7.09 13.72
C SER A 170 5.65 -5.90 13.85
N ALA A 171 6.42 -5.84 14.95
CA ALA A 171 7.36 -4.74 15.17
C ALA A 171 8.39 -4.60 14.03
N TYR A 172 8.82 -5.73 13.46
CA TYR A 172 9.75 -5.75 12.32
C TYR A 172 9.13 -5.15 11.06
N LEU A 173 7.92 -5.58 10.69
CA LEU A 173 7.22 -5.05 9.52
C LEU A 173 6.86 -3.57 9.69
N ALA A 174 6.46 -3.16 10.89
CA ALA A 174 6.20 -1.75 11.22
C ALA A 174 7.45 -0.88 11.07
N GLU A 175 8.64 -1.37 11.43
CA GLU A 175 9.90 -0.66 11.17
C GLU A 175 10.18 -0.55 9.67
N GLY A 176 9.87 -1.59 8.89
CA GLY A 176 9.92 -1.53 7.41
C GLY A 176 9.12 -0.37 6.82
N VAL A 177 7.88 -0.17 7.29
CA VAL A 177 7.01 0.94 6.86
C VAL A 177 7.64 2.31 7.15
N ARG A 178 8.41 2.46 8.23
CA ARG A 178 9.07 3.73 8.58
C ARG A 178 10.12 4.15 7.54
N PHE A 179 10.77 3.21 6.87
CA PHE A 179 11.69 3.55 5.78
C PHE A 179 10.97 4.10 4.54
N ALA A 180 9.79 3.57 4.21
CA ALA A 180 8.95 4.12 3.13
C ALA A 180 8.51 5.55 3.43
N THR A 181 8.13 5.79 4.69
CA THR A 181 7.82 7.12 5.24
C THR A 181 9.02 8.08 5.15
N SER A 182 10.24 7.55 5.31
CA SER A 182 11.47 8.35 5.28
C SER A 182 11.95 8.69 3.86
N GLY A 183 11.23 8.25 2.82
CA GLY A 183 11.50 8.62 1.43
C GLY A 183 11.97 7.47 0.53
N THR A 184 12.20 6.28 1.06
CA THR A 184 12.63 5.13 0.24
C THR A 184 11.49 4.70 -0.69
N PRO A 185 11.71 4.63 -2.02
CA PRO A 185 10.64 4.39 -2.98
C PRO A 185 10.16 2.94 -3.03
N ILE A 186 10.99 1.98 -2.62
CA ILE A 186 10.68 0.55 -2.61
C ILE A 186 11.16 -0.03 -1.29
N ILE A 187 10.27 -0.67 -0.54
CA ILE A 187 10.59 -1.45 0.65
C ILE A 187 10.03 -2.84 0.47
N ILE A 188 10.81 -3.86 0.82
CA ILE A 188 10.35 -5.24 0.95
C ILE A 188 10.83 -5.71 2.31
N ALA A 189 9.92 -6.24 3.12
CA ALA A 189 10.23 -6.76 4.43
C ALA A 189 9.55 -8.11 4.63
N LEU A 190 10.32 -9.05 5.17
CA LEU A 190 9.88 -10.40 5.50
C LEU A 190 10.23 -10.67 6.96
N ASP A 191 9.20 -10.92 7.76
CA ASP A 191 9.38 -11.28 9.16
C ASP A 191 9.76 -12.76 9.27
N LEU A 192 11.00 -13.00 9.70
CA LEU A 192 11.57 -14.33 9.90
C LEU A 192 11.63 -14.74 11.37
N GLN A 193 10.94 -14.01 12.24
CA GLN A 193 10.87 -14.36 13.65
C GLN A 193 10.34 -15.80 13.81
N ASP A 194 11.06 -16.59 14.61
CA ASP A 194 10.75 -17.99 14.95
C ASP A 194 10.74 -18.99 13.77
N VAL A 195 11.25 -18.61 12.58
CA VAL A 195 11.30 -19.51 11.41
C VAL A 195 12.34 -20.62 11.54
N VAL A 196 13.48 -20.34 12.18
CA VAL A 196 14.57 -21.31 12.34
C VAL A 196 14.87 -21.51 13.81
N THR A 197 15.00 -22.77 14.23
CA THR A 197 15.35 -23.08 15.61
C THR A 197 16.85 -22.85 15.87
N PRO A 198 17.25 -22.45 17.09
CA PRO A 198 18.68 -22.34 17.43
C PRO A 198 19.47 -23.64 17.24
N VAL A 199 18.80 -24.80 17.36
CA VAL A 199 19.42 -26.12 17.16
C VAL A 199 19.77 -26.35 15.70
N GLU A 200 18.88 -26.01 14.77
CA GLU A 200 19.15 -26.11 13.33
C GLU A 200 20.28 -25.20 12.89
N ILE A 201 20.33 -23.97 13.43
CA ILE A 201 21.42 -23.03 13.18
C ILE A 201 22.74 -23.63 13.64
N ARG A 202 22.80 -24.14 14.88
CA ARG A 202 24.02 -24.74 15.43
C ARG A 202 24.53 -25.90 14.57
N ARG A 203 23.63 -26.82 14.19
CA ARG A 203 23.99 -27.96 13.34
C ARG A 203 24.62 -27.50 12.02
N LYS A 204 24.07 -26.47 11.37
CA LYS A 204 24.61 -25.94 10.11
C LYS A 204 25.94 -25.20 10.25
N LEU A 205 26.28 -24.71 11.44
CA LEU A 205 27.55 -24.00 11.69
C LEU A 205 28.70 -24.93 12.07
N GLU A 206 28.38 -26.16 12.50
CA GLU A 206 29.36 -27.19 12.88
C GLU A 206 29.70 -28.14 11.70
N GLU A 207 28.99 -28.01 10.57
CA GLU A 207 29.28 -28.65 9.26
C GLU A 207 30.30 -27.82 8.45
#